data_AF-A0A0F9T6R9-F1
#
_entry.id   AF-A0A0F9T6R9-F1
#
_cell.length_a   1.000
_cell.length_b   1.000
_cell.length_c   1.000
_cell.angle_alpha   90.00
_cell.angle_beta   90.00
_cell.angle_gamma   90.00
#
_symmetry.space_group_name_H-M   'P 1'
#
loop_
_entity.id
_entity.type
_entity.pdbx_description
1 polymer ?
#
loop_
_entity_poly.entity_id
_entity_poly.type
_entity_poly.pdbx_seq_one_letter_code
_entity_poly.pdbx_strand_id
1 'polypeptide(L)'
;MSESDNVNEGETPRASTPNDENASTSTVTKEEAKKLVIDALAEQGRLHKVAVTKITEERDTLQRKTTKDKTRLEGVDEERKSLQQQIDELSSDDLDKSDYVKKLRGLKEEEQKLKDRISDQEDTEERYGERIKKVEAKELEDSMRELVEEYENGDLSKLETLRETADVTSIEQIRKLADTIWSKKEEPSTPVIEPFSGETEGGAESSEQKTLKKMYPTMFPK
;
A
#
# COMPACT_ATOMS: atom_id res chain seq x y z
N MET A 1 21.53 20.22 57.26
CA MET A 1 20.97 18.95 57.77
C MET A 1 19.68 19.29 58.48
N SER A 2 18.54 19.09 57.81
CA SER A 2 17.21 19.12 58.41
C SER A 2 16.32 18.21 57.57
N GLU A 3 16.21 16.96 58.01
CA GLU A 3 15.05 16.13 57.73
C GLU A 3 13.90 16.65 58.61
N SER A 4 12.74 16.86 58.00
CA SER A 4 11.48 17.03 58.71
C SER A 4 10.39 16.39 57.87
N ASP A 5 10.20 15.11 58.13
CA ASP A 5 8.95 14.40 57.88
C ASP A 5 7.85 15.01 58.77
N ASN A 6 6.73 15.37 58.15
CA ASN A 6 5.51 15.71 58.88
C ASN A 6 4.28 15.09 58.19
N VAL A 7 3.82 14.01 58.82
CA VAL A 7 2.45 13.52 59.05
C VAL A 7 1.31 14.43 58.53
N ASN A 8 0.31 13.88 57.82
CA ASN A 8 -1.00 13.55 58.43
C ASN A 8 -2.07 13.08 57.42
N GLU A 9 -2.91 12.20 57.95
CA GLU A 9 -4.07 11.51 57.41
C GLU A 9 -5.20 12.44 56.96
N GLY A 10 -6.05 11.97 56.03
CA GLY A 10 -7.35 12.60 55.77
C GLY A 10 -8.08 12.12 54.53
N GLU A 11 -9.10 11.29 54.76
CA GLU A 11 -10.34 11.16 53.96
C GLU A 11 -10.27 10.53 52.55
N THR A 12 -10.68 9.26 52.46
CA THR A 12 -11.39 8.75 51.27
C THR A 12 -12.87 8.59 51.61
N PRO A 13 -13.77 9.38 51.01
CA PRO A 13 -15.20 9.10 51.10
C PRO A 13 -15.54 7.94 50.17
N ARG A 14 -16.15 6.91 50.76
CA ARG A 14 -16.88 5.84 50.07
C ARG A 14 -18.02 6.45 49.25
N ALA A 15 -18.02 6.26 47.94
CA ALA A 15 -19.21 6.49 47.12
C ALA A 15 -19.27 5.53 45.92
N SER A 16 -20.37 4.77 45.92
CA SER A 16 -21.16 4.36 44.76
C SER A 16 -20.57 3.32 43.80
N THR A 17 -20.94 2.06 44.05
CA THR A 17 -21.23 1.09 42.99
C THR A 17 -22.19 1.68 41.95
N PRO A 18 -21.88 1.64 40.65
CA PRO A 18 -22.91 1.69 39.62
C PRO A 18 -23.45 0.29 39.40
N ASN A 19 -24.75 0.18 39.63
CA ASN A 19 -25.59 -0.94 39.24
C ASN A 19 -25.87 -0.84 37.72
N ASP A 20 -25.90 -2.00 37.05
CA ASP A 20 -26.45 -2.24 35.71
C ASP A 20 -26.06 -1.32 34.54
N GLU A 21 -25.10 -1.78 33.73
CA GLU A 21 -25.28 -1.70 32.27
C GLU A 21 -25.12 -3.09 31.68
N ASN A 22 -26.27 -3.63 31.29
CA ASN A 22 -26.50 -4.73 30.39
C ASN A 22 -25.41 -4.80 29.30
N ALA A 23 -24.41 -5.65 29.50
CA ALA A 23 -23.45 -6.00 28.45
C ALA A 23 -24.19 -6.84 27.41
N SER A 24 -24.95 -6.16 26.53
CA SER A 24 -25.36 -6.70 25.24
C SER A 24 -24.10 -7.15 24.53
N THR A 25 -23.83 -8.45 24.62
CA THR A 25 -22.91 -9.16 23.74
C THR A 25 -23.54 -9.09 22.36
N SER A 26 -23.26 -7.99 21.65
CA SER A 26 -23.60 -7.85 20.24
C SER A 26 -22.98 -9.03 19.52
N THR A 27 -23.81 -10.00 19.18
CA THR A 27 -23.40 -11.20 18.46
C THR A 27 -23.24 -10.76 17.01
N VAL A 28 -22.03 -10.33 16.65
CA VAL A 28 -21.71 -9.92 15.28
C VAL A 28 -22.06 -11.08 14.36
N THR A 29 -23.00 -10.85 13.45
CA THR A 29 -23.38 -11.85 12.45
C THR A 29 -22.19 -12.15 11.53
N LYS A 30 -22.17 -13.33 10.91
CA LYS A 30 -21.09 -13.72 10.00
C LYS A 30 -20.93 -12.71 8.86
N GLU A 31 -22.03 -12.12 8.41
CA GLU A 31 -22.11 -11.09 7.39
C GLU A 31 -21.54 -9.75 7.87
N GLU A 32 -21.83 -9.33 9.11
CA GLU A 32 -21.23 -8.12 9.70
C GLU A 32 -19.73 -8.29 9.95
N ALA A 33 -19.28 -9.48 10.38
CA ALA A 33 -17.86 -9.78 10.55
C ALA A 33 -17.12 -9.72 9.22
N LYS A 34 -17.69 -10.29 8.14
CA LYS A 34 -17.14 -10.20 6.78
C LYS A 34 -17.06 -8.75 6.31
N LYS A 35 -18.12 -7.97 6.52
CA LYS A 35 -18.15 -6.55 6.13
C LYS A 35 -17.07 -5.75 6.86
N LEU A 36 -16.92 -5.94 8.18
CA LEU A 36 -15.88 -5.28 8.97
C LEU A 36 -14.47 -5.61 8.48
N VAL A 37 -14.22 -6.86 8.07
CA VAL A 37 -12.93 -7.27 7.48
C VAL A 37 -12.70 -6.58 6.14
N ILE A 38 -13.70 -6.52 5.27
CA ILE A 38 -13.61 -5.85 3.96
C ILE A 38 -13.33 -4.35 4.16
N ASP A 39 -14.10 -3.68 5.02
CA ASP A 39 -13.94 -2.26 5.30
C ASP A 39 -12.56 -1.95 5.90
N ALA A 40 -12.07 -2.81 6.81
CA ALA A 40 -10.73 -2.68 7.40
C ALA A 40 -9.61 -2.88 6.36
N LEU A 41 -9.74 -3.87 5.47
CA LEU A 41 -8.77 -4.11 4.39
C LEU A 41 -8.76 -2.94 3.39
N ALA A 42 -9.93 -2.40 3.05
CA ALA A 42 -10.05 -1.25 2.15
C ALA A 42 -9.38 0.00 2.74
N GLU A 43 -9.63 0.31 4.02
CA GLU A 43 -9.01 1.46 4.67
C GLU A 43 -7.50 1.26 4.85
N GLN A 44 -7.06 0.05 5.20
CA GLN A 44 -5.64 -0.28 5.25
C GLN A 44 -4.98 -0.09 3.87
N GLY A 45 -5.60 -0.56 2.80
CA GLY A 45 -5.12 -0.37 1.42
C GLY A 45 -5.03 1.11 1.04
N ARG A 46 -6.02 1.92 1.43
CA ARG A 46 -6.01 3.36 1.19
C ARG A 46 -4.86 4.06 1.91
N LEU A 47 -4.68 3.77 3.20
CA LEU A 47 -3.58 4.32 4.01
C LEU A 47 -2.22 3.87 3.48
N HIS A 48 -2.11 2.60 3.08
CA HIS A 48 -0.91 2.04 2.50
C HIS A 48 -0.53 2.72 1.18
N LYS A 49 -1.49 2.86 0.25
CA LYS A 49 -1.28 3.57 -1.01
C LYS A 49 -0.79 4.99 -0.79
N VAL A 50 -1.42 5.73 0.12
CA VAL A 50 -1.00 7.09 0.48
C VAL A 50 0.45 7.11 1.01
N ALA A 51 0.83 6.15 1.84
CA ALA A 51 2.19 6.05 2.36
C ALA A 51 3.21 5.77 1.25
N VAL A 52 2.93 4.82 0.35
CA VAL A 52 3.81 4.48 -0.78
C VAL A 52 3.96 5.66 -1.75
N THR A 53 2.86 6.36 -2.05
CA THR A 53 2.90 7.57 -2.89
C THR A 53 3.81 8.63 -2.28
N LYS A 54 3.69 8.91 -0.97
CA LYS A 54 4.56 9.88 -0.28
C LYS A 54 6.04 9.47 -0.34
N ILE A 55 6.35 8.21 -0.04
CA ILE A 55 7.74 7.72 -0.09
C ILE A 55 8.29 7.81 -1.52
N THR A 56 7.45 7.56 -2.53
CA THR A 56 7.82 7.73 -3.93
C THR A 56 8.13 9.18 -4.27
N GLU A 57 7.27 10.11 -3.89
CA GLU A 57 7.48 11.55 -4.11
C GLU A 57 8.74 12.07 -3.41
N GLU A 58 9.02 11.59 -2.19
CA GLU A 58 10.24 11.91 -1.45
C GLU A 58 11.48 11.38 -2.17
N ARG A 59 11.46 10.12 -2.62
CA ARG A 59 12.54 9.49 -3.40
C ARG A 59 12.80 10.24 -4.71
N ASP A 60 11.76 10.61 -5.45
CA ASP A 60 11.89 11.37 -6.70
C ASP A 60 12.42 12.80 -6.46
N THR A 61 12.10 13.37 -5.30
CA THR A 61 12.63 14.68 -4.88
C THR A 61 14.10 14.59 -4.52
N LEU A 62 14.52 13.52 -3.83
CA LEU A 62 15.92 13.26 -3.53
C LEU A 62 16.71 13.04 -4.82
N GLN A 63 16.23 12.22 -5.75
CA GLN A 63 16.90 11.99 -7.04
C GLN A 63 17.17 13.28 -7.81
N ARG A 64 16.20 14.20 -7.82
CA ARG A 64 16.36 15.53 -8.42
C ARG A 64 17.41 16.37 -7.70
N LYS A 65 17.48 16.31 -6.37
CA LYS A 65 18.51 17.00 -5.58
C LYS A 65 19.89 16.39 -5.82
N THR A 66 20.02 15.06 -5.79
CA THR A 66 21.25 14.33 -6.08
C THR A 66 21.79 14.69 -7.46
N THR A 67 20.93 14.70 -8.48
CA THR A 67 21.30 15.11 -9.84
C THR A 67 21.83 16.56 -9.86
N LYS A 68 21.13 17.48 -9.19
CA LYS A 68 21.54 18.88 -9.10
C LYS A 68 22.87 19.05 -8.38
N ASP A 69 23.07 18.34 -7.27
CA ASP A 69 24.30 18.42 -6.48
C ASP A 69 25.47 17.78 -7.24
N LYS A 70 25.25 16.71 -8.04
CA LYS A 70 26.24 16.16 -8.98
C LYS A 70 26.65 17.16 -10.05
N THR A 71 25.70 17.82 -10.72
CA THR A 71 26.03 18.88 -11.69
C THR A 71 26.79 20.03 -11.04
N ARG A 72 26.46 20.40 -9.80
CA ARG A 72 27.23 21.41 -9.06
C ARG A 72 28.65 20.94 -8.74
N LEU A 73 28.81 19.68 -8.34
CA LEU A 73 30.11 19.07 -8.06
C LEU A 73 31.01 19.11 -9.31
N GLU A 74 30.48 18.77 -10.48
CA GLU A 74 31.20 18.86 -11.75
C GLU A 74 31.69 20.29 -12.02
N GLY A 75 30.85 21.30 -11.80
CA GLY A 75 31.24 22.71 -11.94
C GLY A 75 32.31 23.15 -10.94
N VAL A 76 32.24 22.70 -9.69
CA VAL A 76 33.29 22.96 -8.67
C VAL A 76 34.61 22.30 -9.08
N ASP A 77 34.58 21.09 -9.61
CA ASP A 77 35.77 20.39 -10.08
C ASP A 77 36.44 21.08 -11.26
N GLU A 78 35.65 21.59 -12.21
CA GLU A 78 36.15 22.41 -13.31
C GLU A 78 36.78 23.72 -12.81
N GLU A 79 36.12 24.43 -11.90
CA GLU A 79 36.66 25.67 -11.32
C GLU A 79 37.96 25.41 -10.56
N ARG A 80 38.05 24.29 -9.83
CA ARG A 80 39.28 23.88 -9.16
C ARG A 80 40.42 23.59 -10.12
N LYS A 81 40.17 22.89 -11.22
CA LYS A 81 41.18 22.61 -12.25
C LYS A 81 41.68 23.91 -12.87
N SER A 82 40.77 24.83 -13.18
CA SER A 82 41.09 26.16 -13.71
C SER A 82 41.94 26.98 -12.73
N LEU A 83 41.54 27.05 -11.45
CA LEU A 83 42.31 27.76 -10.42
C LEU A 83 43.68 27.13 -10.17
N GLN A 84 43.78 25.79 -10.16
CA GLN A 84 45.05 25.12 -10.01
C GLN A 84 46.00 25.47 -11.17
N GLN A 85 45.50 25.48 -12.40
CA GLN A 85 46.28 25.89 -13.56
C GLN A 85 46.75 27.35 -13.43
N GLN A 86 45.88 28.27 -13.03
CA GLN A 86 46.26 29.69 -12.80
C GLN A 86 47.33 29.83 -11.71
N ILE A 87 47.24 29.06 -10.63
CA ILE A 87 48.24 29.05 -9.55
C ILE A 87 49.59 28.52 -10.04
N ASP A 88 49.59 27.51 -10.91
CA ASP A 88 50.79 26.90 -11.48
C ASP A 88 51.48 27.83 -12.50
N GLU A 89 50.70 28.67 -13.20
CA GLU A 89 51.20 29.68 -14.15
C GLU A 89 51.74 30.95 -13.44
N LEU A 90 51.27 31.26 -12.23
CA LEU A 90 51.72 32.40 -11.45
C LEU A 90 53.07 32.15 -10.76
N SER A 91 53.89 33.20 -10.71
CA SER A 91 55.18 33.16 -10.02
C SER A 91 55.00 33.12 -8.49
N SER A 92 56.05 32.72 -7.75
CA SER A 92 56.06 32.66 -6.28
C SER A 92 55.65 33.97 -5.60
N ASP A 93 55.99 35.09 -6.23
CA ASP A 93 55.97 36.41 -5.59
C ASP A 93 54.73 37.24 -5.98
N ASP A 94 53.80 36.65 -6.74
CA ASP A 94 52.54 37.27 -7.12
C ASP A 94 51.58 37.31 -5.93
N LEU A 95 51.17 38.52 -5.53
CA LEU A 95 50.21 38.75 -4.43
C LEU A 95 48.88 38.01 -4.66
N ASP A 96 48.47 37.87 -5.93
CA ASP A 96 47.22 37.21 -6.32
C ASP A 96 47.27 35.69 -6.08
N LYS A 97 48.47 35.08 -6.06
CA LYS A 97 48.64 33.63 -5.85
C LYS A 97 48.11 33.18 -4.49
N SER A 98 48.31 33.98 -3.44
CA SER A 98 47.76 33.72 -2.11
C SER A 98 46.23 33.67 -2.13
N ASP A 99 45.59 34.58 -2.86
CA ASP A 99 44.13 34.65 -2.89
C ASP A 99 43.51 33.52 -3.72
N TYR A 100 44.15 33.13 -4.83
CA TYR A 100 43.76 31.93 -5.57
C TYR A 100 43.93 30.65 -4.73
N VAL A 101 45.00 30.52 -3.95
CA VAL A 101 45.20 29.37 -3.05
C VAL A 101 44.11 29.31 -1.97
N LYS A 102 43.71 30.45 -1.39
CA LYS A 102 42.58 30.51 -0.44
C LYS A 102 41.27 30.07 -1.10
N LYS A 103 40.99 30.58 -2.31
CA LYS A 103 39.79 30.22 -3.06
C LYS A 103 39.77 28.72 -3.40
N LEU A 104 40.90 28.16 -3.83
CA LEU A 104 41.05 26.73 -4.09
C LEU A 104 40.77 25.89 -2.84
N ARG A 105 41.25 26.31 -1.66
CA ARG A 105 40.95 25.64 -0.39
C ARG A 105 39.46 25.64 -0.09
N GLY A 106 38.79 26.78 -0.27
CA GLY A 106 37.33 26.90 -0.10
C GLY A 106 36.56 25.95 -1.03
N LEU A 107 36.96 25.86 -2.30
CA LEU A 107 36.37 24.90 -3.24
C LEU A 107 36.64 23.44 -2.85
N LYS A 108 37.76 23.13 -2.18
CA LYS A 108 37.99 21.77 -1.64
C LYS A 108 37.03 21.40 -0.53
N GLU A 109 36.76 22.34 0.37
CA GLU A 109 35.79 22.14 1.44
C GLU A 109 34.36 22.04 0.90
N GLU A 110 34.02 22.81 -0.15
CA GLU A 110 32.74 22.71 -0.84
C GLU A 110 32.57 21.37 -1.58
N GLU A 111 33.60 20.93 -2.32
CA GLU A 111 33.61 19.62 -3.00
C GLU A 111 33.32 18.49 -2.00
N GLN A 112 34.02 18.49 -0.86
CA GLN A 112 33.83 17.45 0.16
C GLN A 112 32.40 17.48 0.73
N LYS A 113 31.88 18.66 1.06
CA LYS A 113 30.50 18.80 1.56
C LYS A 113 29.45 18.33 0.55
N LEU A 114 29.68 18.56 -0.74
CA LEU A 114 28.80 18.10 -1.80
C LEU A 114 28.86 16.58 -1.94
N LYS A 115 30.05 15.98 -1.90
CA LYS A 115 30.23 14.52 -1.92
C LYS A 115 29.54 13.84 -0.75
N ASP A 116 29.75 14.34 0.46
CA ASP A 116 29.12 13.79 1.67
C ASP A 116 27.59 13.84 1.54
N ARG A 117 27.04 14.98 1.09
CA ARG A 117 25.61 15.15 0.87
C ARG A 117 25.05 14.22 -0.21
N ILE A 118 25.76 14.06 -1.32
CA ILE A 118 25.36 13.15 -2.40
C ILE A 118 25.30 11.72 -1.86
N SER A 119 26.32 11.30 -1.11
CA SER A 119 26.36 9.97 -0.49
C SER A 119 25.16 9.73 0.44
N ASP A 120 24.86 10.69 1.33
CA ASP A 120 23.72 10.57 2.25
C ASP A 120 22.37 10.50 1.51
N GLN A 121 22.24 11.25 0.40
CA GLN A 121 21.04 11.24 -0.43
C GLN A 121 20.87 9.91 -1.17
N GLU A 122 21.95 9.38 -1.77
CA GLU A 122 21.95 8.11 -2.48
C GLU A 122 21.58 6.94 -1.55
N ASP A 123 22.15 6.90 -0.34
CA ASP A 123 21.80 5.89 0.67
C ASP A 123 20.31 5.94 1.04
N THR A 124 19.74 7.15 1.11
CA THR A 124 18.32 7.34 1.43
C THR A 124 17.42 6.92 0.26
N GLU A 125 17.81 7.28 -0.97
CA GLU A 125 17.11 6.87 -2.19
C GLU A 125 17.07 5.36 -2.34
N GLU A 126 18.18 4.67 -2.05
CA GLU A 126 18.25 3.21 -2.10
C GLU A 126 17.27 2.57 -1.11
N ARG A 127 17.27 3.01 0.16
CA ARG A 127 16.33 2.52 1.18
C ARG A 127 14.88 2.72 0.80
N TYR A 128 14.54 3.88 0.23
CA TYR A 128 13.19 4.14 -0.27
C TYR A 128 12.85 3.25 -1.47
N GLY A 129 13.78 3.08 -2.41
CA GLY A 129 13.63 2.17 -3.54
C GLY A 129 13.37 0.73 -3.11
N GLU A 130 14.14 0.20 -2.16
CA GLU A 130 13.94 -1.15 -1.59
C GLU A 130 12.58 -1.30 -0.93
N ARG A 131 12.17 -0.30 -0.14
CA ARG A 131 10.89 -0.32 0.55
C ARG A 131 9.72 -0.35 -0.43
N ILE A 132 9.80 0.43 -1.51
CA ILE A 132 8.78 0.47 -2.57
C ILE A 132 8.74 -0.88 -3.30
N LYS A 133 9.89 -1.42 -3.71
CA LYS A 133 9.96 -2.75 -4.36
C LYS A 133 9.34 -3.85 -3.51
N LYS A 134 9.62 -3.87 -2.20
CA LYS A 134 9.05 -4.85 -1.27
C LYS A 134 7.53 -4.75 -1.20
N VAL A 135 7.01 -3.52 -1.26
CA VAL A 135 5.57 -3.27 -1.28
C VAL A 135 4.95 -3.75 -2.59
N GLU A 136 5.52 -3.35 -3.73
CA GLU A 136 5.04 -3.76 -5.05
C GLU A 136 5.05 -5.29 -5.21
N ALA A 137 6.11 -5.96 -4.73
CA ALA A 137 6.21 -7.41 -4.73
C ALA A 137 5.09 -8.06 -3.90
N LYS A 138 4.77 -7.51 -2.73
CA LYS A 138 3.68 -8.02 -1.89
C LYS A 138 2.31 -7.79 -2.52
N GLU A 139 2.07 -6.61 -3.10
CA GLU A 139 0.80 -6.32 -3.79
C GLU A 139 0.60 -7.24 -5.00
N LEU A 140 1.68 -7.56 -5.72
CA LEU A 140 1.67 -8.55 -6.78
C LEU A 140 1.36 -9.96 -6.24
N GLU A 141 2.00 -10.37 -5.15
CA GLU A 141 1.73 -11.67 -4.50
C GLU A 141 0.27 -11.79 -4.04
N ASP A 142 -0.28 -10.77 -3.39
CA ASP A 142 -1.67 -10.75 -2.94
C ASP A 142 -2.64 -10.80 -4.14
N SER A 143 -2.36 -10.05 -5.21
CA SER A 143 -3.13 -10.10 -6.46
C SER A 143 -3.07 -11.48 -7.13
N MET A 144 -1.91 -12.14 -7.06
CA MET A 144 -1.73 -13.49 -7.57
C MET A 144 -2.49 -14.52 -6.72
N ARG A 145 -2.54 -14.34 -5.40
CA ARG A 145 -3.31 -15.20 -4.51
C ARG A 145 -4.80 -15.12 -4.83
N GLU A 146 -5.33 -13.91 -4.98
CA GLU A 146 -6.73 -13.69 -5.39
C GLU A 146 -7.01 -14.30 -6.77
N LEU A 147 -6.11 -14.09 -7.73
CA LEU A 147 -6.22 -14.66 -9.07
C LEU A 147 -6.29 -16.20 -9.02
N VAL A 148 -5.44 -16.85 -8.24
CA VAL A 148 -5.39 -18.31 -8.10
C VAL A 148 -6.69 -18.86 -7.51
N GLU A 149 -7.36 -18.11 -6.63
CA GLU A 149 -8.66 -18.49 -6.07
C GLU A 149 -9.78 -18.53 -7.13
N GLU A 150 -9.64 -17.84 -8.27
CA GLU A 150 -10.59 -17.88 -9.39
C GLU A 150 -10.59 -19.23 -10.14
N TYR A 151 -9.56 -20.08 -9.96
CA TYR A 151 -9.36 -21.31 -10.74
C TYR A 151 -9.51 -22.59 -9.91
N GLU A 152 -10.10 -23.64 -10.50
CA GLU A 152 -10.47 -24.89 -9.78
C GLU A 152 -9.30 -25.60 -9.13
N ASN A 153 -8.16 -25.60 -9.82
CA ASN A 153 -6.91 -26.24 -9.37
C ASN A 153 -5.77 -25.22 -9.27
N GLY A 154 -6.11 -23.97 -8.94
CA GLY A 154 -5.14 -22.91 -8.79
C GLY A 154 -4.08 -23.25 -7.76
N ASP A 155 -2.81 -23.08 -8.12
CA ASP A 155 -1.66 -23.28 -7.25
C ASP A 155 -0.72 -22.06 -7.33
N LEU A 156 -0.63 -21.31 -6.22
CA LEU A 156 0.19 -20.12 -6.14
C LEU A 156 1.65 -20.41 -6.48
N SER A 157 2.26 -21.43 -5.86
CA SER A 157 3.68 -21.77 -6.06
C SER A 157 3.99 -22.12 -7.52
N LYS A 158 3.06 -22.80 -8.19
CA LYS A 158 3.19 -23.07 -9.63
C LYS A 158 3.10 -21.79 -10.46
N LEU A 159 2.17 -20.89 -10.14
CA LEU A 159 2.05 -19.59 -10.82
C LEU A 159 3.29 -18.72 -10.61
N GLU A 160 3.87 -18.72 -9.41
CA GLU A 160 5.13 -18.01 -9.10
C GLU A 160 6.29 -18.55 -9.94
N THR A 161 6.47 -19.87 -9.98
CA THR A 161 7.54 -20.49 -10.77
C THR A 161 7.40 -20.15 -12.26
N LEU A 162 6.17 -20.12 -12.76
CA LEU A 162 5.89 -19.83 -14.16
C LEU A 162 6.07 -18.36 -14.50
N ARG A 163 5.67 -17.43 -13.62
CA ARG A 163 5.91 -16.00 -13.83
C ARG A 163 7.42 -15.72 -13.90
N GLU A 164 8.20 -16.38 -13.04
CA GLU A 164 9.67 -16.22 -12.98
C GLU A 164 10.33 -16.83 -14.22
N THR A 165 9.88 -18.01 -14.64
CA THR A 165 10.39 -18.67 -15.86
C THR A 165 10.04 -17.88 -17.13
N ALA A 166 8.88 -17.25 -17.16
CA ALA A 166 8.41 -16.45 -18.30
C ALA A 166 8.85 -14.99 -18.25
N ASP A 167 9.53 -14.55 -17.18
CA ASP A 167 9.92 -13.16 -16.90
C ASP A 167 8.75 -12.17 -17.00
N VAL A 168 7.63 -12.53 -16.36
CA VAL A 168 6.39 -11.77 -16.40
C VAL A 168 6.10 -11.12 -15.04
N THR A 169 5.93 -9.80 -15.05
CA THR A 169 5.67 -8.99 -13.84
C THR A 169 4.30 -8.30 -13.81
N SER A 170 3.60 -8.23 -14.95
CA SER A 170 2.26 -7.64 -15.02
C SER A 170 1.18 -8.65 -14.65
N ILE A 171 0.25 -8.25 -13.77
CA ILE A 171 -0.88 -9.09 -13.35
C ILE A 171 -1.75 -9.55 -14.54
N GLU A 172 -1.88 -8.74 -15.59
CA GLU A 172 -2.64 -9.10 -16.79
C GLU A 172 -1.98 -10.23 -17.58
N GLN A 173 -0.65 -10.21 -17.66
CA GLN A 173 0.12 -11.25 -18.31
C GLN A 173 0.14 -12.53 -17.43
N ILE A 174 0.20 -12.37 -16.11
CA ILE A 174 0.07 -13.48 -15.15
C ILE A 174 -1.32 -14.13 -15.25
N ARG A 175 -2.39 -13.34 -15.40
CA ARG A 175 -3.74 -13.85 -15.65
C ARG A 175 -3.83 -14.65 -16.94
N LYS A 176 -3.21 -14.19 -18.03
CA LYS A 176 -3.15 -14.95 -19.29
C LYS A 176 -2.39 -16.27 -19.14
N LEU A 177 -1.31 -16.28 -18.36
CA LEU A 177 -0.58 -17.52 -18.02
C LEU A 177 -1.48 -18.48 -17.24
N ALA A 178 -2.20 -17.98 -16.24
CA ALA A 178 -3.15 -18.77 -15.46
C ALA A 178 -4.28 -19.34 -16.34
N ASP A 179 -4.88 -18.53 -17.22
CA ASP A 179 -5.90 -18.94 -18.19
C ASP A 179 -5.43 -20.04 -19.16
N THR A 180 -4.11 -20.14 -19.40
CA THR A 180 -3.54 -21.17 -20.28
C THR A 180 -3.39 -22.52 -19.57
N ILE A 181 -3.36 -22.52 -18.24
CA ILE A 181 -2.94 -23.68 -17.44
C ILE A 181 -4.09 -24.24 -16.60
N TRP A 182 -5.03 -23.40 -16.19
CA TRP A 182 -6.13 -23.77 -15.33
C TRP A 182 -7.49 -23.36 -15.90
N SER A 183 -8.49 -24.19 -15.60
CA SER A 183 -9.90 -23.87 -15.81
C SER A 183 -10.42 -23.01 -14.68
N LYS A 184 -11.17 -21.96 -15.02
CA LYS A 184 -11.87 -21.11 -14.04
C LYS A 184 -12.92 -21.95 -13.31
N LYS A 185 -13.13 -21.66 -12.03
CA LYS A 185 -14.24 -22.25 -11.26
C LYS A 185 -15.55 -21.87 -11.94
N GLU A 186 -16.42 -22.84 -12.19
CA GLU A 186 -17.79 -22.54 -12.55
C GLU A 186 -18.44 -21.77 -11.38
N GLU A 187 -18.91 -20.55 -11.64
CA GLU A 187 -19.78 -19.88 -10.67
C GLU A 187 -21.02 -20.76 -10.48
N PRO A 188 -21.49 -20.97 -9.23
CA PRO A 188 -22.76 -21.64 -9.03
C PRO A 188 -23.81 -20.83 -9.79
N SER A 189 -24.37 -21.42 -10.85
CA SER A 189 -25.46 -20.82 -11.61
C SER A 189 -26.54 -20.42 -10.61
N THR A 190 -26.63 -19.12 -10.34
CA THR A 190 -27.78 -18.56 -9.65
C THR A 190 -28.97 -18.93 -10.53
N PRO A 191 -29.96 -19.69 -10.02
CA PRO A 191 -31.15 -19.93 -10.80
C PRO A 191 -31.71 -18.56 -11.16
N VAL A 192 -31.80 -18.30 -12.46
CA VAL A 192 -32.49 -17.12 -12.98
C VAL A 192 -33.94 -17.28 -12.53
N ILE A 193 -34.28 -16.65 -11.40
CA ILE A 193 -35.67 -16.38 -11.08
C ILE A 193 -36.04 -15.32 -12.10
N GLU A 194 -36.67 -15.77 -13.19
CA GLU A 194 -37.29 -14.87 -14.16
C GLU A 194 -38.14 -13.88 -13.37
N PRO A 195 -37.96 -12.57 -13.56
CA PRO A 195 -38.86 -11.61 -12.95
C PRO A 195 -40.25 -11.91 -13.51
N PHE A 196 -41.15 -12.32 -12.63
CA PHE A 196 -42.59 -12.36 -12.90
C PHE A 196 -42.98 -10.95 -13.34
N SER A 197 -42.97 -10.70 -14.65
CA SER A 197 -43.54 -9.49 -15.22
C SER A 197 -45.02 -9.58 -14.92
N GLY A 198 -45.48 -8.69 -14.03
CA GLY A 198 -46.90 -8.52 -13.75
C GLY A 198 -47.61 -8.10 -15.03
N GLU A 199 -48.04 -9.08 -15.81
CA GLU A 199 -49.04 -8.95 -16.85
C GLU A 199 -50.27 -9.69 -16.35
N THR A 200 -51.18 -8.92 -15.77
CA THR A 200 -52.54 -9.36 -15.52
C THR A 200 -53.27 -9.40 -16.86
N GLU A 201 -53.24 -10.54 -17.54
CA GLU A 201 -54.19 -10.83 -18.62
C GLU A 201 -55.08 -11.99 -18.21
N GLY A 202 -56.39 -11.72 -18.18
CA GLY A 202 -57.38 -12.58 -17.56
C GLY A 202 -57.56 -13.92 -18.28
N GLY A 203 -57.83 -14.95 -17.47
CA GLY A 203 -58.58 -16.13 -17.91
C GLY A 203 -57.75 -17.33 -18.33
N ALA A 204 -57.05 -17.95 -17.39
CA ALA A 204 -56.77 -19.38 -17.47
C ALA A 204 -56.76 -19.99 -16.06
N GLU A 205 -57.72 -20.88 -15.79
CA GLU A 205 -57.71 -21.70 -14.57
C GLU A 205 -56.41 -22.51 -14.55
N SER A 206 -55.47 -22.12 -13.68
CA SER A 206 -54.24 -22.87 -13.43
C SER A 206 -54.57 -24.32 -13.08
N SER A 207 -53.83 -25.25 -13.66
CA SER A 207 -53.83 -26.70 -13.39
C SER A 207 -53.76 -27.02 -11.89
N GLU A 208 -53.18 -26.14 -11.09
CA GLU A 208 -53.11 -26.27 -9.63
C GLU A 208 -54.48 -26.12 -8.96
N GLN A 209 -55.34 -25.20 -9.42
CA GLN A 209 -56.71 -25.05 -8.90
C GLN A 209 -57.58 -26.26 -9.23
N LYS A 210 -57.42 -26.87 -10.42
CA LYS A 210 -58.07 -28.15 -10.76
C LYS A 210 -57.62 -29.29 -9.86
N THR A 211 -56.34 -29.29 -9.49
CA THR A 211 -55.76 -30.33 -8.63
C THR A 211 -56.24 -30.17 -7.19
N LEU A 212 -56.27 -28.94 -6.66
CA LEU A 212 -56.80 -28.61 -5.34
C LEU A 212 -58.30 -28.86 -5.21
N LYS A 213 -59.10 -28.53 -6.23
CA LYS A 213 -60.55 -28.79 -6.25
C LYS A 213 -60.88 -30.28 -6.34
N LYS A 214 -60.00 -31.07 -6.96
CA LYS A 214 -60.10 -32.54 -7.00
C LYS A 214 -59.72 -33.19 -5.65
N MET A 215 -58.77 -32.61 -4.92
CA MET A 215 -58.37 -33.10 -3.59
C MET A 215 -59.32 -32.66 -2.47
N TYR A 216 -59.96 -31.48 -2.58
CA TYR A 216 -60.82 -30.92 -1.53
C TYR A 216 -62.16 -30.41 -2.09
N PRO A 217 -63.06 -31.31 -2.52
CA PRO A 217 -64.34 -30.93 -3.14
C PRO A 217 -65.34 -30.27 -2.17
N THR A 218 -65.14 -30.38 -0.86
CA THR A 218 -66.02 -29.82 0.18
C THR A 218 -65.71 -28.39 0.57
N MET A 219 -64.59 -27.82 0.11
CA MET A 219 -64.12 -26.48 0.49
C MET A 219 -64.64 -25.36 -0.44
N PHE A 220 -65.38 -25.71 -1.50
CA PHE A 220 -65.94 -24.76 -2.44
C PHE A 220 -67.48 -24.83 -2.42
N PRO A 221 -68.18 -23.82 -1.87
CA PRO A 221 -69.63 -23.75 -1.95
C PRO A 221 -70.09 -23.61 -3.41
N LYS A 222 -71.27 -24.16 -3.72
CA LYS A 222 -71.90 -24.11 -5.04
C LYS A 222 -72.15 -22.69 -5.51
#